data_AF-A0A7X4Z9A8-F1
#
_entry.id   AF-A0A7X4Z9A8-F1
#
_cell.length_a   1.000
_cell.length_b   1.000
_cell.length_c   1.000
_cell.angle_alpha   90.00
_cell.angle_beta   90.00
_cell.angle_gamma   90.00
#
_symmetry.space_group_name_H-M   'P 1'
#
loop_
_entity.id
_entity.type
_entity.pdbx_description
1 polymer ?
#
loop_
_entity_poly.entity_id
_entity_poly.type
_entity_poly.pdbx_seq_one_letter_code
_entity_poly.pdbx_strand_id
1 'polypeptide(L)'
;MDLYMYEILEDYQFSETDEEREEIFSSFCRLIWENPNQRTIVNRPVTFRIRADLLATEIGRIFSAYASLPRTVCPSVTREQDFASLIRQKVNNIYTHYFDETICRNKDYIKMLMLPKKLYFQWLSAVQKNDQSWTFSPQELSRTLEDAMTQAQLIKETCARQTMSLSWEDFQVVAESYFRKLFEHYQPLDEFQNRQKITVYAGDWLEDNFCIRYFCHGLEGYFRNYQKKYYGLYNVNSRRGISYERCSCGNLFLQNKKRNRKLCDNCRKNARRQSYQCYNQKRGLAVNTDLVANS
;
A
#
# COMPACT_ATOMS: atom_id res chain seq x y z
N MET A 1 24.84 -25.57 1.92
CA MET A 1 25.14 -25.05 3.27
C MET A 1 23.99 -24.12 3.58
N ASP A 2 23.15 -24.53 4.51
CA ASP A 2 22.00 -23.72 4.92
C ASP A 2 22.56 -22.57 5.75
N LEU A 3 22.35 -21.34 5.29
CA LEU A 3 22.85 -20.14 5.92
C LEU A 3 21.76 -19.61 6.85
N TYR A 4 22.07 -19.43 8.13
CA TYR A 4 21.10 -18.93 9.11
C TYR A 4 21.31 -17.44 9.38
N MET A 5 20.21 -16.70 9.52
CA MET A 5 20.21 -15.26 9.72
C MET A 5 20.77 -14.86 11.08
N TYR A 6 20.53 -15.66 12.12
CA TYR A 6 21.05 -15.35 13.45
C TYR A 6 22.58 -15.41 13.49
N GLU A 7 23.19 -16.41 12.81
CA GLU A 7 24.65 -16.52 12.67
C GLU A 7 25.23 -15.28 12.01
N ILE A 8 24.63 -14.81 10.90
CA ILE A 8 25.08 -13.58 10.21
C ILE A 8 25.03 -12.36 11.15
N LEU A 9 23.98 -12.26 11.98
CA LEU A 9 23.81 -11.14 12.89
C LEU A 9 24.77 -11.19 14.08
N GLU A 10 25.02 -12.38 14.62
CA GLU A 10 25.99 -12.61 15.68
C GLU A 10 27.42 -12.39 15.18
N ASP A 11 27.79 -12.93 14.02
CA ASP A 11 29.08 -12.70 13.39
C ASP A 11 29.35 -11.20 13.18
N TYR A 12 28.33 -10.44 12.76
CA TYR A 12 28.44 -8.98 12.65
C TYR A 12 28.57 -8.27 14.01
N GLN A 13 27.98 -8.80 15.07
CA GLN A 13 28.02 -8.20 16.41
C GLN A 13 29.34 -8.50 17.12
N PHE A 14 29.92 -9.68 16.88
CA PHE A 14 31.14 -10.17 17.53
C PHE A 14 32.41 -10.01 16.70
N SER A 15 32.31 -9.56 15.45
CA SER A 15 33.45 -9.17 14.60
C SER A 15 34.42 -8.23 15.34
N GLU A 16 35.72 -8.43 15.14
CA GLU A 16 36.75 -7.67 15.85
C GLU A 16 37.12 -6.36 15.12
N THR A 17 36.82 -6.28 13.82
CA THR A 17 37.20 -5.15 12.96
C THR A 17 36.00 -4.56 12.20
N ASP A 18 36.07 -3.27 11.87
CA ASP A 18 35.05 -2.61 11.05
C ASP A 18 35.06 -3.13 9.60
N GLU A 19 36.21 -3.59 9.11
CA GLU A 19 36.34 -4.20 7.79
C GLU A 19 35.54 -5.52 7.69
N GLU A 20 35.66 -6.40 8.70
CA GLU A 20 34.88 -7.65 8.76
C GLU A 20 33.38 -7.36 8.84
N ARG A 21 32.96 -6.38 9.64
CA ARG A 21 31.55 -5.95 9.73
C ARG A 21 31.01 -5.53 8.38
N GLU A 22 31.79 -4.74 7.64
CA GLU A 22 31.37 -4.26 6.34
C GLU A 22 31.30 -5.40 5.31
N GLU A 23 32.20 -6.38 5.37
CA GLU A 23 32.15 -7.56 4.51
C GLU A 23 30.92 -8.43 4.79
N ILE A 24 30.61 -8.69 6.07
CA ILE A 24 29.42 -9.44 6.48
C ILE A 24 28.14 -8.70 6.02
N PHE A 25 28.06 -7.39 6.27
CA PHE A 25 26.92 -6.58 5.86
C PHE A 25 26.75 -6.54 4.34
N SER A 26 27.85 -6.37 3.59
CA SER A 26 27.85 -6.36 2.12
C SER A 26 27.40 -7.70 1.57
N SER A 27 27.87 -8.81 2.17
CA SER A 27 27.45 -10.16 1.80
C SER A 27 25.96 -10.38 2.07
N PHE A 28 25.45 -9.92 3.21
CA PHE A 28 24.01 -9.95 3.50
C PHE A 28 23.20 -9.16 2.46
N CYS A 29 23.59 -7.91 2.17
CA CYS A 29 22.89 -7.10 1.17
C CYS A 29 22.86 -7.78 -0.20
N ARG A 30 23.99 -8.36 -0.62
CA ARG A 30 24.10 -9.13 -1.86
C ARG A 30 23.13 -10.32 -1.87
N LEU A 31 23.07 -11.10 -0.79
CA LEU A 31 22.13 -12.23 -0.66
C LEU A 31 20.67 -11.80 -0.83
N ILE A 32 20.28 -10.64 -0.28
CA ILE A 32 18.92 -10.12 -0.44
C ILE A 32 18.67 -9.65 -1.88
N TRP A 33 19.60 -8.90 -2.47
CA TRP A 33 19.37 -8.27 -3.77
C TRP A 33 19.48 -9.23 -4.96
N GLU A 34 20.41 -10.17 -4.90
CA GLU A 34 20.61 -11.22 -5.90
C GLU A 34 19.59 -12.37 -5.75
N ASN A 35 18.79 -12.36 -4.68
CA ASN A 35 17.77 -13.38 -4.46
C ASN A 35 16.78 -13.46 -5.66
N PRO A 36 16.49 -14.67 -6.18
CA PRO A 36 15.58 -14.88 -7.31
C PRO A 36 14.14 -14.42 -7.09
N ASN A 37 13.71 -14.18 -5.84
CA ASN A 37 12.40 -13.64 -5.49
C ASN A 37 12.27 -12.15 -5.86
N GLN A 38 12.48 -11.85 -7.13
CA GLN A 38 12.39 -10.52 -7.67
C GLN A 38 10.94 -10.04 -7.71
N ARG A 39 10.80 -8.72 -7.65
CA ARG A 39 9.49 -8.07 -7.76
C ARG A 39 8.91 -8.31 -9.16
N THR A 40 7.75 -8.95 -9.23
CA THR A 40 7.04 -9.22 -10.49
C THR A 40 5.65 -8.59 -10.51
N ILE A 41 5.31 -7.95 -11.62
CA ILE A 41 3.95 -7.48 -11.90
C ILE A 41 3.29 -8.48 -12.85
N VAL A 42 2.16 -9.03 -12.41
CA VAL A 42 1.43 -10.07 -13.15
C VAL A 42 0.02 -9.59 -13.46
N ASN A 43 -0.43 -9.83 -14.68
CA ASN A 43 -1.82 -9.65 -15.07
C ASN A 43 -2.66 -10.81 -14.52
N ARG A 44 -3.55 -10.52 -13.57
CA ARG A 44 -4.52 -11.47 -13.01
C ARG A 44 -5.93 -10.88 -13.10
N PRO A 45 -6.57 -10.94 -14.27
CA PRO A 45 -7.92 -10.41 -14.46
C PRO A 45 -8.93 -11.12 -13.56
N VAL A 46 -9.99 -10.39 -13.18
CA VAL A 46 -11.16 -10.99 -12.54
C VAL A 46 -12.03 -11.58 -13.64
N THR A 47 -12.11 -12.90 -13.69
CA THR A 47 -12.86 -13.61 -14.74
C THR A 47 -13.96 -14.50 -14.17
N PHE A 48 -15.04 -14.63 -14.93
CA PHE A 48 -16.09 -15.63 -14.75
C PHE A 48 -16.75 -15.95 -16.08
N ARG A 49 -17.31 -17.16 -16.20
CA ARG A 49 -17.95 -17.64 -17.44
C ARG A 49 -19.46 -17.61 -17.28
N ILE A 50 -20.11 -17.04 -18.29
CA ILE A 50 -21.57 -16.98 -18.38
C ILE A 50 -22.08 -18.23 -19.11
N ARG A 51 -23.15 -18.82 -18.58
CA ARG A 51 -23.81 -19.99 -19.19
C ARG A 51 -24.43 -19.60 -20.54
N ALA A 52 -24.29 -20.45 -21.55
CA ALA A 52 -24.62 -20.08 -22.93
C ALA A 52 -26.12 -19.75 -23.15
N ASP A 53 -27.01 -20.50 -22.51
CA ASP A 53 -28.45 -20.25 -22.50
C ASP A 53 -28.82 -18.91 -21.83
N LEU A 54 -28.04 -18.49 -20.83
CA LEU A 54 -28.25 -17.24 -20.11
C LEU A 54 -27.78 -16.01 -20.90
N LEU A 55 -26.86 -16.16 -21.85
CA LEU A 55 -26.41 -15.06 -22.72
C LEU A 55 -27.52 -14.50 -23.61
N ALA A 56 -28.55 -15.29 -23.90
CA ALA A 56 -29.70 -14.83 -24.66
C ALA A 56 -30.50 -13.75 -23.89
N THR A 57 -30.46 -13.79 -22.55
CA THR A 57 -31.18 -12.86 -21.68
C THR A 57 -30.49 -11.49 -21.60
N GLU A 58 -31.26 -10.44 -21.33
CA GLU A 58 -30.73 -9.08 -21.15
C GLU A 58 -29.72 -9.00 -19.99
N ILE A 59 -30.06 -9.61 -18.84
CA ILE A 59 -29.17 -9.69 -17.67
C ILE A 59 -27.85 -10.43 -18.00
N GLY A 60 -27.93 -11.53 -18.75
CA GLY A 60 -26.74 -12.26 -19.19
C GLY A 60 -25.83 -11.44 -20.10
N ARG A 61 -26.40 -10.61 -20.99
CA ARG A 61 -25.62 -9.68 -21.82
C ARG A 61 -24.96 -8.59 -20.99
N ILE A 62 -25.65 -8.04 -19.99
CA ILE A 62 -25.05 -7.06 -19.06
C ILE A 62 -23.82 -7.66 -18.38
N PHE A 63 -23.94 -8.86 -17.80
CA PHE A 63 -22.79 -9.52 -17.17
C PHE A 63 -21.64 -9.81 -18.14
N SER A 64 -21.94 -10.05 -19.42
CA SER A 64 -20.91 -10.39 -20.42
C SER A 64 -19.89 -9.27 -20.62
N ALA A 65 -20.32 -8.01 -20.49
CA ALA A 65 -19.44 -6.85 -20.54
C ALA A 65 -18.41 -6.81 -19.39
N TYR A 66 -18.70 -7.50 -18.28
CA TYR A 66 -17.85 -7.55 -17.08
C TYR A 66 -17.22 -8.92 -16.83
N ALA A 67 -17.37 -9.88 -17.75
CA ALA A 67 -16.92 -11.25 -17.59
C ALA A 67 -15.39 -11.39 -17.46
N SER A 68 -14.63 -10.38 -17.92
CA SER A 68 -13.18 -10.31 -17.78
C SER A 68 -12.75 -8.87 -17.51
N LEU A 69 -12.45 -8.55 -16.24
CA LEU A 69 -11.96 -7.24 -15.84
C LEU A 69 -10.44 -7.25 -15.66
N PRO A 70 -9.70 -6.34 -16.30
CA PRO A 70 -8.25 -6.28 -16.18
C PRO A 70 -7.84 -5.90 -14.76
N ARG A 71 -6.83 -6.61 -14.23
CA ARG A 71 -6.25 -6.31 -12.93
C ARG A 71 -4.80 -6.75 -12.91
N THR A 72 -3.94 -5.83 -12.48
CA THR A 72 -2.53 -6.07 -12.22
C THR A 72 -2.34 -6.41 -10.74
N VAL A 73 -1.44 -7.35 -10.44
CA VAL A 73 -1.06 -7.71 -9.08
C VAL A 73 0.45 -7.85 -8.97
N CYS A 74 0.97 -7.45 -7.82
CA CYS A 74 2.27 -7.89 -7.35
C CYS A 74 2.04 -8.96 -6.29
N PRO A 75 2.55 -10.20 -6.45
CA PRO A 75 2.50 -11.22 -5.41
C PRO A 75 3.07 -10.67 -4.10
N SER A 76 2.36 -10.91 -3.00
CA SER A 76 2.75 -10.42 -1.67
C SER A 76 3.34 -11.50 -0.76
N VAL A 77 3.42 -12.73 -1.26
CA VAL A 77 3.87 -13.91 -0.54
C VAL A 77 4.79 -14.72 -1.45
N THR A 78 5.79 -15.34 -0.86
CA THR A 78 6.66 -16.33 -1.50
C THR A 78 6.37 -17.71 -0.91
N ARG A 79 6.72 -18.77 -1.66
CA ARG A 79 6.65 -20.16 -1.17
C ARG A 79 7.90 -20.54 -0.37
N GLU A 80 9.03 -19.94 -0.74
CA GLU A 80 10.30 -20.14 -0.07
C GLU A 80 10.23 -19.68 1.38
N GLN A 81 10.89 -20.41 2.27
CA GLN A 81 10.90 -20.16 3.71
C GLN A 81 12.26 -19.65 4.21
N ASP A 82 13.27 -19.56 3.35
CA ASP A 82 14.57 -19.03 3.72
C ASP A 82 14.50 -17.52 4.04
N PHE A 83 15.36 -17.07 4.94
CA PHE A 83 15.34 -15.69 5.41
C PHE A 83 15.51 -14.68 4.28
N ALA A 84 16.37 -14.98 3.29
CA ALA A 84 16.68 -14.06 2.21
C ALA A 84 15.46 -13.83 1.33
N SER A 85 14.75 -14.89 0.95
CA SER A 85 13.51 -14.82 0.17
C SER A 85 12.40 -14.09 0.93
N LEU A 86 12.29 -14.28 2.25
CA LEU A 86 11.28 -13.64 3.08
C LEU A 86 11.54 -12.14 3.28
N ILE A 87 12.79 -11.74 3.57
CA ILE A 87 13.18 -10.33 3.65
C ILE A 87 13.04 -9.67 2.28
N ARG A 88 13.48 -10.34 1.21
CA ARG A 88 13.30 -9.85 -0.16
C ARG A 88 11.83 -9.63 -0.50
N GLN A 89 10.95 -10.56 -0.13
CA GLN A 89 9.49 -10.42 -0.29
C GLN A 89 8.95 -9.23 0.50
N LYS A 90 9.45 -9.01 1.73
CA LYS A 90 9.06 -7.85 2.56
C LYS A 90 9.45 -6.54 1.88
N VAL A 91 10.68 -6.44 1.38
CA VAL A 91 11.19 -5.27 0.67
C VAL A 91 10.34 -4.99 -0.59
N ASN A 92 10.04 -6.01 -1.40
CA ASN A 92 9.17 -5.90 -2.57
C ASN A 92 7.76 -5.41 -2.20
N ASN A 93 7.23 -5.90 -1.08
CA ASN A 93 5.93 -5.49 -0.54
C ASN A 93 5.92 -4.02 -0.10
N ILE A 94 6.98 -3.58 0.59
CA ILE A 94 7.15 -2.18 1.02
C ILE A 94 7.21 -1.27 -0.21
N TYR A 95 8.04 -1.61 -1.19
CA TYR A 95 8.17 -0.82 -2.41
C TYR A 95 6.81 -0.67 -3.11
N THR A 96 6.14 -1.81 -3.34
CA THR A 96 4.82 -1.84 -3.98
C THR A 96 3.76 -1.07 -3.19
N HIS A 97 3.83 -1.05 -1.87
CA HIS A 97 2.84 -0.35 -1.04
C HIS A 97 3.03 1.17 -1.06
N TYR A 98 4.27 1.63 -1.00
CA TYR A 98 4.58 3.04 -0.77
C TYR A 98 4.95 3.81 -2.03
N PHE A 99 5.44 3.15 -3.07
CA PHE A 99 6.07 3.82 -4.22
C PHE A 99 5.48 3.41 -5.58
N ASP A 100 4.82 2.26 -5.69
CA ASP A 100 4.21 1.84 -6.96
C ASP A 100 2.77 2.36 -7.12
N GLU A 101 2.60 3.36 -7.98
CA GLU A 101 1.29 3.94 -8.32
C GLU A 101 0.41 3.03 -9.20
N THR A 102 0.99 2.03 -9.86
CA THR A 102 0.29 1.17 -10.82
C THR A 102 -0.50 0.04 -10.14
N ILE A 103 -0.14 -0.30 -8.90
CA ILE A 103 -0.71 -1.42 -8.14
C ILE A 103 -1.60 -0.93 -7.00
N CYS A 104 -2.91 -1.19 -7.11
CA CYS A 104 -3.86 -0.92 -6.02
C CYS A 104 -4.13 -2.18 -5.18
N ARG A 105 -3.66 -2.17 -3.92
CA ARG A 105 -3.90 -3.25 -2.93
C ARG A 105 -5.12 -3.01 -2.04
N ASN A 106 -5.89 -1.94 -2.30
CA ASN A 106 -7.03 -1.58 -1.47
C ASN A 106 -8.12 -2.67 -1.51
N LYS A 107 -8.63 -3.08 -0.35
CA LYS A 107 -9.65 -4.13 -0.23
C LYS A 107 -10.97 -3.73 -0.90
N ASP A 108 -11.37 -2.47 -0.80
CA ASP A 108 -12.61 -1.97 -1.40
C ASP A 108 -12.50 -1.91 -2.93
N TYR A 109 -11.33 -1.54 -3.47
CA TYR A 109 -11.07 -1.66 -4.91
C TYR A 109 -11.28 -3.09 -5.41
N ILE A 110 -10.67 -4.07 -4.72
CA ILE A 110 -10.80 -5.49 -5.08
C ILE A 110 -12.27 -5.93 -4.94
N LYS A 111 -12.96 -5.49 -3.89
CA LYS A 111 -14.38 -5.79 -3.67
C LYS A 111 -15.25 -5.28 -4.82
N MET A 112 -15.02 -4.07 -5.30
CA MET A 112 -15.76 -3.50 -6.44
C MET A 112 -15.50 -4.28 -7.73
N LEU A 113 -14.24 -4.65 -8.01
CA LEU A 113 -13.92 -5.50 -9.17
C LEU A 113 -14.55 -6.90 -9.10
N MET A 114 -14.73 -7.45 -7.89
CA MET A 114 -15.32 -8.77 -7.68
C MET A 114 -16.85 -8.75 -7.68
N LEU A 115 -17.48 -7.56 -7.61
CA LEU A 115 -18.92 -7.41 -7.53
C LEU A 115 -19.68 -8.04 -8.72
N PRO A 116 -19.29 -7.83 -9.99
CA PRO A 116 -19.99 -8.44 -11.12
C PRO A 116 -20.02 -9.97 -11.03
N LYS A 117 -18.87 -10.58 -10.69
CA LYS A 117 -18.75 -12.03 -10.49
C LYS A 117 -19.66 -12.51 -9.37
N LYS A 118 -19.69 -11.79 -8.24
CA LYS A 118 -20.56 -12.13 -7.09
C LYS A 118 -22.03 -12.07 -7.49
N LEU A 119 -22.48 -10.98 -8.11
CA LEU A 119 -23.86 -10.79 -8.53
C LEU A 119 -24.28 -11.83 -9.57
N TYR A 120 -23.39 -12.17 -10.51
CA TYR A 120 -23.63 -13.23 -11.48
C TYR A 120 -23.92 -14.58 -10.82
N PHE A 121 -23.12 -15.01 -9.84
CA PHE A 121 -23.37 -16.28 -9.15
C PHE A 121 -24.63 -16.25 -8.28
N GLN A 122 -25.00 -15.09 -7.73
CA GLN A 122 -26.27 -14.93 -7.03
C GLN A 122 -27.46 -15.09 -7.98
N TRP A 123 -27.42 -14.40 -9.13
CA TRP A 123 -28.43 -14.54 -10.18
C TRP A 123 -28.52 -15.98 -10.72
N LEU A 124 -27.37 -16.60 -11.01
CA LEU A 124 -27.30 -17.98 -11.49
C LEU A 124 -27.97 -18.95 -10.52
N SER A 125 -27.70 -18.80 -9.22
CA SER A 125 -28.36 -19.61 -8.19
C SER A 125 -29.87 -19.37 -8.13
N ALA A 126 -30.34 -18.13 -8.29
CA ALA A 126 -31.75 -17.81 -8.27
C ALA A 126 -32.48 -18.45 -9.47
N VAL A 127 -31.90 -18.34 -10.67
CA VAL A 127 -32.44 -18.98 -11.89
C VAL A 127 -32.47 -20.50 -11.77
N GLN A 128 -31.43 -21.13 -11.21
CA GLN A 128 -31.37 -22.58 -11.06
C GLN A 128 -32.39 -23.13 -10.05
N LYS A 129 -32.70 -22.37 -9.01
CA LYS A 129 -33.61 -22.79 -7.93
C LYS A 129 -35.06 -22.33 -8.13
N ASN A 130 -35.35 -21.62 -9.23
CA ASN A 130 -36.60 -20.87 -9.40
C ASN A 130 -36.93 -19.99 -8.17
N ASP A 131 -35.90 -19.43 -7.55
CA ASP A 131 -36.00 -18.64 -6.33
C ASP A 131 -36.23 -17.17 -6.69
N GLN A 132 -37.27 -16.55 -6.12
CA GLN A 132 -37.59 -15.12 -6.31
C GLN A 132 -36.64 -14.16 -5.57
N SER A 133 -35.58 -14.68 -4.95
CA SER A 133 -34.51 -13.90 -4.31
C SER A 133 -33.83 -12.85 -5.20
N TRP A 134 -33.86 -13.01 -6.53
CA TRP A 134 -33.27 -12.04 -7.45
C TRP A 134 -34.26 -10.93 -7.80
N THR A 135 -33.96 -9.71 -7.36
CA THR A 135 -34.85 -8.55 -7.50
C THR A 135 -34.33 -7.47 -8.46
N PHE A 136 -33.11 -7.60 -8.99
CA PHE A 136 -32.55 -6.58 -9.87
C PHE A 136 -33.23 -6.61 -11.24
N SER A 137 -33.80 -5.47 -11.62
CA SER A 137 -34.10 -5.19 -13.02
C SER A 137 -32.81 -5.02 -13.83
N PRO A 138 -32.85 -5.19 -15.18
CA PRO A 138 -31.70 -4.95 -16.04
C PRO A 138 -31.10 -3.54 -15.86
N GLN A 139 -31.93 -2.51 -15.70
CA GLN A 139 -31.50 -1.13 -15.55
C GLN A 139 -30.79 -0.90 -14.21
N GLU A 140 -31.33 -1.44 -13.11
CA GLU A 140 -30.71 -1.36 -11.79
C GLU A 140 -29.37 -2.11 -11.74
N LEU A 141 -29.30 -3.27 -12.41
CA LEU A 141 -28.06 -4.04 -12.51
C LEU A 141 -26.98 -3.25 -13.24
N SER A 142 -27.29 -2.73 -14.45
CA SER A 142 -26.35 -1.93 -15.23
C SER A 142 -25.81 -0.75 -14.41
N ARG A 143 -26.72 0.03 -13.80
CA ARG A 143 -26.33 1.16 -12.94
C ARG A 143 -25.44 0.73 -11.77
N THR A 144 -25.79 -0.36 -11.09
CA THR A 144 -25.00 -0.86 -9.95
C THR A 144 -23.59 -1.27 -10.36
N LEU A 145 -23.44 -1.91 -11.53
CA LEU A 145 -22.14 -2.33 -12.05
C LEU A 145 -21.31 -1.13 -12.54
N GLU A 146 -21.94 -0.17 -13.21
CA GLU A 146 -21.30 1.10 -13.62
C GLU A 146 -20.82 1.92 -12.43
N ASP A 147 -21.66 2.08 -11.41
CA ASP A 147 -21.31 2.78 -10.16
C ASP A 147 -20.14 2.08 -9.46
N ALA A 148 -20.14 0.75 -9.41
CA ALA A 148 -19.04 -0.02 -8.83
C ALA A 148 -17.72 0.15 -9.61
N MET A 149 -17.76 0.16 -10.94
CA MET A 149 -16.55 0.37 -11.75
C MET A 149 -16.03 1.81 -11.60
N THR A 150 -16.91 2.79 -11.53
CA THR A 150 -16.56 4.19 -11.28
C THR A 150 -15.91 4.36 -9.91
N GLN A 151 -16.47 3.74 -8.87
CA GLN A 151 -15.87 3.71 -7.53
C GLN A 151 -14.52 3.00 -7.52
N ALA A 152 -14.39 1.86 -8.21
CA ALA A 152 -13.13 1.13 -8.32
C ALA A 152 -12.03 2.01 -8.93
N GLN A 153 -12.35 2.73 -10.01
CA GLN A 153 -11.43 3.64 -10.67
C GLN A 153 -11.01 4.80 -9.76
N LEU A 154 -11.98 5.43 -9.07
CA LEU A 154 -11.71 6.50 -8.11
C LEU A 154 -10.80 6.04 -6.95
N ILE A 155 -11.02 4.83 -6.42
CA ILE A 155 -10.16 4.25 -5.38
C ILE A 155 -8.75 4.02 -5.93
N LYS A 156 -8.62 3.46 -7.15
CA LYS A 156 -7.33 3.21 -7.80
C LYS A 156 -6.53 4.51 -7.96
N GLU A 157 -7.15 5.55 -8.51
CA GLU A 157 -6.53 6.88 -8.67
C GLU A 157 -6.17 7.53 -7.33
N THR A 158 -7.00 7.32 -6.31
CA THR A 158 -6.72 7.82 -4.96
C THR A 158 -5.54 7.11 -4.32
N CYS A 159 -5.44 5.79 -4.47
CA CYS A 159 -4.27 5.04 -4.01
C CYS A 159 -2.99 5.44 -4.75
N ALA A 160 -3.07 5.61 -6.07
CA ALA A 160 -1.95 6.09 -6.88
C ALA A 160 -1.43 7.44 -6.39
N ARG A 161 -2.32 8.42 -6.13
CA ARG A 161 -1.91 9.73 -5.58
C ARG A 161 -1.29 9.67 -4.18
N GLN A 162 -1.52 8.60 -3.42
CA GLN A 162 -1.01 8.45 -2.06
C GLN A 162 0.41 7.86 -2.00
N THR A 163 0.94 7.39 -3.13
CA THR A 163 2.31 6.88 -3.22
C THR A 163 3.32 8.04 -3.15
N MET A 164 4.56 7.67 -2.86
CA MET A 164 5.72 8.54 -2.90
C MET A 164 6.49 8.26 -4.18
N SER A 165 7.28 9.24 -4.63
CA SER A 165 8.17 9.03 -5.79
C SER A 165 9.56 8.69 -5.30
N LEU A 166 10.07 7.53 -5.73
CA LEU A 166 11.44 7.09 -5.50
C LEU A 166 11.81 6.03 -6.55
N SER A 167 12.96 6.17 -7.19
CA SER A 167 13.47 5.14 -8.11
C SER A 167 13.72 3.83 -7.37
N TRP A 168 13.83 2.72 -8.11
CA TRP A 168 14.14 1.44 -7.49
C TRP A 168 15.55 1.45 -6.87
N GLU A 169 16.50 2.08 -7.55
CA GLU A 169 17.90 2.20 -7.16
C GLU A 169 18.03 3.05 -5.88
N ASP A 170 17.38 4.22 -5.83
CA ASP A 170 17.40 5.06 -4.62
C ASP A 170 16.70 4.37 -3.44
N PHE A 171 15.65 3.59 -3.72
CA PHE A 171 14.98 2.79 -2.70
C PHE A 171 15.89 1.72 -2.11
N GLN A 172 16.72 1.05 -2.93
CA GLN A 172 17.68 0.07 -2.43
C GLN A 172 18.67 0.71 -1.46
N VAL A 173 19.22 1.88 -1.79
CA VAL A 173 20.12 2.64 -0.91
C VAL A 173 19.45 2.98 0.42
N VAL A 174 18.19 3.44 0.38
CA VAL A 174 17.41 3.72 1.61
C VAL A 174 17.18 2.44 2.42
N ALA A 175 16.83 1.33 1.77
CA ALA A 175 16.59 0.06 2.44
C ALA A 175 17.86 -0.49 3.11
N GLU A 176 19.00 -0.44 2.45
CA GLU A 176 20.30 -0.84 3.02
C GLU A 176 20.66 -0.01 4.25
N SER A 177 20.41 1.31 4.23
CA SER A 177 20.60 2.15 5.41
C SER A 177 19.73 1.74 6.61
N TYR A 178 18.60 1.06 6.36
CA TYR A 178 17.74 0.50 7.39
C TYR A 178 18.15 -0.91 7.78
N PHE A 179 18.65 -1.73 6.86
CA PHE A 179 19.31 -2.99 7.23
C PHE A 179 20.44 -2.72 8.21
N ARG A 180 21.33 -1.77 7.89
CA ARG A 180 22.47 -1.43 8.76
C ARG A 180 22.04 -1.06 10.18
N LYS A 181 20.99 -0.25 10.32
CA LYS A 181 20.43 0.10 11.64
C LYS A 181 19.83 -1.08 12.37
N LEU A 182 19.29 -2.07 11.65
CA LEU A 182 18.79 -3.30 12.25
C LEU A 182 19.94 -4.18 12.74
N PHE A 183 21.03 -4.28 11.98
CA PHE A 183 22.26 -4.93 12.43
C PHE A 183 22.83 -4.23 13.69
N GLU A 184 22.95 -2.90 13.68
CA GLU A 184 23.49 -2.10 14.81
C GLU A 184 22.66 -2.17 16.10
N HIS A 185 21.37 -2.49 15.99
CA HIS A 185 20.43 -2.52 17.11
C HIS A 185 19.83 -3.90 17.34
N TYR A 186 20.42 -4.93 16.73
CA TYR A 186 20.02 -6.31 16.96
C TYR A 186 20.30 -6.68 18.42
N GLN A 187 19.40 -7.47 18.99
CA GLN A 187 19.55 -8.05 20.31
C GLN A 187 19.25 -9.54 20.18
N PRO A 188 20.19 -10.42 20.54
CA PRO A 188 20.00 -11.86 20.55
C PRO A 188 18.75 -12.28 21.34
N LEU A 189 18.19 -13.44 20.95
CA LEU A 189 16.91 -13.89 21.48
C LEU A 189 16.96 -14.15 22.99
N ASP A 190 18.07 -14.69 23.48
CA ASP A 190 18.35 -14.95 24.89
C ASP A 190 18.40 -13.65 25.73
N GLU A 191 19.07 -12.60 25.24
CA GLU A 191 19.09 -11.28 25.87
C GLU A 191 17.70 -10.64 25.92
N PHE A 192 16.91 -10.81 24.84
CA PHE A 192 15.55 -10.30 24.76
C PHE A 192 14.60 -11.02 25.74
N GLN A 193 14.66 -12.35 25.80
CA GLN A 193 13.83 -13.18 26.68
C GLN A 193 14.13 -12.97 28.17
N ASN A 194 15.38 -12.74 28.54
CA ASN A 194 15.76 -12.43 29.93
C ASN A 194 15.04 -11.18 30.48
N ARG A 195 14.56 -10.28 29.61
CA ARG A 195 13.75 -9.10 30.00
C ARG A 195 12.24 -9.39 30.08
N GLN A 196 11.75 -10.49 29.53
CA GLN A 196 10.34 -10.85 29.47
C GLN A 196 10.16 -12.35 29.76
N LYS A 197 10.09 -12.73 31.05
CA LYS A 197 9.74 -14.08 31.60
C LYS A 197 10.02 -15.29 30.68
N ILE A 198 11.05 -16.04 31.08
CA ILE A 198 11.50 -17.36 30.59
C ILE A 198 10.37 -18.21 30.01
N THR A 199 10.44 -18.48 28.70
CA THR A 199 9.73 -19.60 28.05
C THR A 199 10.81 -20.58 27.58
N VAL A 200 10.63 -21.87 27.84
CA VAL A 200 11.58 -22.93 27.47
C VAL A 200 11.48 -23.18 25.96
N TYR A 201 12.60 -23.06 25.23
CA TYR A 201 12.62 -23.14 23.77
C TYR A 201 13.28 -24.42 23.25
N ALA A 202 12.69 -24.98 22.19
CA ALA A 202 13.23 -26.08 21.40
C ALA A 202 13.66 -25.55 20.02
N GLY A 203 14.97 -25.47 19.77
CA GLY A 203 15.59 -25.56 18.44
C GLY A 203 15.85 -24.25 17.67
N ASP A 204 17.01 -24.21 17.03
CA ASP A 204 17.63 -23.18 16.18
C ASP A 204 16.69 -22.57 15.11
N TRP A 205 15.69 -23.33 14.66
CA TRP A 205 14.63 -22.86 13.74
C TRP A 205 13.77 -21.72 14.32
N LEU A 206 13.70 -21.57 15.65
CA LEU A 206 12.95 -20.47 16.27
C LEU A 206 13.72 -19.16 16.28
N GLU A 207 15.04 -19.21 16.33
CA GLU A 207 15.91 -18.03 16.41
C GLU A 207 15.98 -17.31 15.05
N ASP A 208 16.10 -18.06 13.96
CA ASP A 208 16.02 -17.50 12.60
C ASP A 208 14.67 -16.82 12.36
N ASN A 209 13.57 -17.47 12.76
CA ASN A 209 12.23 -16.91 12.68
C ASN A 209 12.06 -15.64 13.53
N PHE A 210 12.73 -15.55 14.67
CA PHE A 210 12.78 -14.33 15.48
C PHE A 210 13.51 -13.21 14.74
N CYS A 211 14.70 -13.49 14.18
CA CYS A 211 15.50 -12.54 13.41
C CYS A 211 14.73 -12.01 12.19
N ILE A 212 14.08 -12.90 11.42
CA ILE A 212 13.26 -12.53 10.26
C ILE A 212 12.11 -11.62 10.69
N ARG A 213 11.42 -11.94 11.79
CA ARG A 213 10.32 -11.11 12.31
C ARG A 213 10.83 -9.75 12.79
N TYR A 214 11.95 -9.72 13.49
CA TYR A 214 12.63 -8.50 13.93
C TYR A 214 12.93 -7.59 12.73
N PHE A 215 13.58 -8.11 11.69
CA PHE A 215 13.87 -7.36 10.47
C PHE A 215 12.60 -6.87 9.76
N CYS A 216 11.63 -7.77 9.55
CA CYS A 216 10.40 -7.42 8.85
C CYS A 216 9.62 -6.33 9.59
N HIS A 217 9.54 -6.39 10.92
CA HIS A 217 8.86 -5.39 11.72
C HIS A 217 9.63 -4.06 11.73
N GLY A 218 10.95 -4.14 11.91
CA GLY A 218 11.85 -3.00 11.89
C GLY A 218 11.79 -2.21 10.59
N LEU A 219 11.90 -2.89 9.44
CA LEU A 219 11.77 -2.28 8.11
C LEU A 219 10.45 -1.57 7.92
N GLU A 220 9.34 -2.19 8.33
CA GLU A 220 8.03 -1.56 8.23
C GLU A 220 7.94 -0.29 9.09
N GLY A 221 8.51 -0.32 10.30
CA GLY A 221 8.63 0.85 11.18
C GLY A 221 9.45 1.97 10.55
N TYR A 222 10.62 1.65 10.01
CA TYR A 222 11.50 2.62 9.35
C TYR A 222 10.84 3.27 8.13
N PHE A 223 10.22 2.48 7.24
CA PHE A 223 9.54 3.04 6.06
C PHE A 223 8.27 3.81 6.41
N ARG A 224 7.56 3.45 7.48
CA ARG A 224 6.44 4.26 8.00
C ARG A 224 6.93 5.63 8.50
N ASN A 225 8.12 5.68 9.09
CA ASN A 225 8.76 6.93 9.50
C ASN A 225 9.32 7.71 8.31
N TYR A 226 9.90 7.02 7.32
CA TYR A 226 10.32 7.60 6.05
C TYR A 226 9.17 8.33 5.38
N GLN A 227 7.98 7.71 5.30
CA GLN A 227 6.80 8.34 4.73
C GLN A 227 6.43 9.65 5.42
N LYS A 228 6.50 9.70 6.76
CA LYS A 228 6.23 10.94 7.50
C LYS A 228 7.27 12.00 7.17
N LYS A 229 8.56 11.63 7.15
CA LYS A 229 9.67 12.54 6.80
C LYS A 229 9.54 13.07 5.38
N TYR A 230 9.18 12.21 4.42
CA TYR A 230 8.95 12.58 3.02
C TYR A 230 7.91 13.72 2.88
N TYR A 231 6.83 13.67 3.67
CA TYR A 231 5.83 14.75 3.71
C TYR A 231 6.15 15.88 4.71
N GLY A 232 7.36 15.91 5.28
CA GLY A 232 7.78 16.95 6.24
C GLY A 232 7.05 16.89 7.59
N LEU A 233 6.56 15.72 8.00
CA LEU A 233 5.79 15.52 9.22
C LEU A 233 6.65 14.93 10.34
N TYR A 234 6.34 15.32 11.57
CA TYR A 234 6.94 14.73 12.77
C TYR A 234 6.11 13.56 13.32
N ASN A 235 6.72 12.77 14.20
CA ASN A 235 6.05 11.70 14.93
C ASN A 235 5.12 12.27 16.00
N VAL A 236 3.82 12.08 15.84
CA VAL A 236 2.84 12.54 16.85
C VAL A 236 2.63 11.48 17.93
N ASN A 237 2.55 11.94 19.17
CA ASN A 237 2.05 11.13 20.27
C ASN A 237 0.52 11.20 20.25
N SER A 238 -0.13 10.04 20.18
CA SER A 238 -1.59 9.88 20.05
C SER A 238 -2.39 10.60 21.14
N ARG A 239 -1.77 10.85 22.30
CA ARG A 239 -2.37 11.56 23.45
C ARG A 239 -2.73 13.03 23.19
N ARG A 240 -2.26 13.65 22.10
CA ARG A 240 -2.49 15.08 21.81
C ARG A 240 -3.69 15.39 20.90
N GLY A 241 -4.51 14.39 20.55
CA GLY A 241 -5.67 14.61 19.67
C GLY A 241 -5.29 15.03 18.24
N ILE A 242 -4.09 14.65 17.80
CA ILE A 242 -3.55 14.87 16.46
C ILE A 242 -3.45 13.51 15.78
N SER A 243 -4.01 13.38 14.58
CA SER A 243 -3.94 12.18 13.75
C SER A 243 -3.29 12.46 12.40
N TYR A 244 -2.81 11.41 11.74
CA TYR A 244 -2.39 11.47 10.35
C TYR A 244 -3.60 11.24 9.45
N GLU A 245 -3.76 12.10 8.45
CA GLU A 245 -4.88 12.03 7.50
C GLU A 245 -4.38 12.28 6.08
N ARG A 246 -5.18 11.89 5.09
CA ARG A 246 -4.85 12.03 3.67
C ARG A 246 -5.63 13.16 3.04
N CYS A 247 -4.91 14.05 2.35
CA CYS A 247 -5.54 15.11 1.56
C CYS A 247 -6.14 14.50 0.27
N SER A 248 -7.05 15.22 -0.39
CA SER A 248 -7.58 14.82 -1.70
C SER A 248 -6.50 14.68 -2.77
N CYS A 249 -5.35 15.35 -2.61
CA CYS A 249 -4.18 15.17 -3.47
C CYS A 249 -3.33 13.94 -3.14
N GLY A 250 -3.67 13.17 -2.11
CA GLY A 250 -2.94 11.98 -1.65
C GLY A 250 -1.85 12.24 -0.61
N ASN A 251 -1.39 13.48 -0.45
CA ASN A 251 -0.38 13.81 0.56
C ASN A 251 -0.86 13.54 1.99
N LEU A 252 0.05 12.99 2.81
CA LEU A 252 -0.15 12.84 4.24
C LEU A 252 -0.07 14.22 4.92
N PHE A 253 -0.92 14.48 5.90
CA PHE A 253 -0.83 15.66 6.74
C PHE A 253 -1.34 15.39 8.16
N LEU A 254 -1.03 16.30 9.08
CA LEU A 254 -1.52 16.23 10.46
C LEU A 254 -2.87 16.95 10.61
N GLN A 255 -3.89 16.20 11.04
CA GLN A 255 -5.19 16.73 11.39
C GLN A 255 -5.30 16.92 12.90
N ASN A 256 -5.64 18.13 13.32
CA ASN A 256 -5.97 18.44 14.70
C ASN A 256 -7.49 18.45 14.86
N LYS A 257 -8.02 17.65 15.78
CA LYS A 257 -9.47 17.53 16.03
C LYS A 257 -10.15 18.88 16.29
N LYS A 258 -9.44 19.86 16.89
CA LYS A 258 -9.99 21.19 17.22
C LYS A 258 -10.08 22.15 16.02
N ARG A 259 -9.27 21.96 14.97
CA ARG A 259 -9.14 22.92 13.85
C ARG A 259 -9.78 22.44 12.54
N ASN A 260 -10.44 21.29 12.55
CA ASN A 260 -11.12 20.64 11.42
C ASN A 260 -10.43 20.85 10.05
N ARG A 261 -9.10 20.64 10.04
CA ARG A 261 -8.27 20.85 8.86
C ARG A 261 -8.53 19.73 7.85
N LYS A 262 -8.92 20.08 6.61
CA LYS A 262 -9.22 19.11 5.54
C LYS A 262 -8.15 18.99 4.44
N LEU A 263 -7.18 19.90 4.39
CA LEU A 263 -6.20 19.97 3.29
C LEU A 263 -4.75 19.94 3.80
N CYS A 264 -3.85 19.31 3.04
CA CYS A 264 -2.41 19.40 3.26
C CYS A 264 -1.90 20.84 3.04
N ASP A 265 -0.66 21.12 3.44
CA ASP A 265 -0.13 22.50 3.44
C ASP A 265 -0.02 23.07 2.02
N ASN A 266 0.37 22.24 1.05
CA ASN A 266 0.41 22.63 -0.36
C ASN A 266 -0.98 22.95 -0.92
N CYS A 267 -1.95 22.06 -0.77
CA CYS A 267 -3.32 22.30 -1.24
C CYS A 267 -3.95 23.53 -0.59
N ARG A 268 -3.67 23.78 0.70
CA ARG A 268 -4.14 24.99 1.39
C ARG A 268 -3.51 26.26 0.82
N LYS A 269 -2.20 26.26 0.57
CA LYS A 269 -1.51 27.41 -0.05
C LYS A 269 -2.10 27.69 -1.44
N ASN A 270 -2.35 26.67 -2.24
CA ASN A 270 -2.94 26.81 -3.57
C ASN A 270 -4.38 27.34 -3.52
N ALA A 271 -5.23 26.77 -2.64
CA ALA A 271 -6.60 27.24 -2.46
C ALA A 271 -6.67 28.71 -2.01
N ARG A 272 -5.76 29.14 -1.13
CA ARG A 272 -5.65 30.56 -0.74
C ARG A 272 -5.29 31.44 -1.92
N ARG A 273 -4.28 31.05 -2.72
CA ARG A 273 -3.87 31.81 -3.92
C ARG A 273 -5.03 31.96 -4.91
N GLN A 274 -5.78 30.89 -5.17
CA GLN A 274 -6.96 30.92 -6.03
C GLN A 274 -8.04 31.86 -5.46
N SER A 275 -8.32 31.79 -4.15
CA SER A 275 -9.27 32.69 -3.51
C SER A 275 -8.85 34.16 -3.62
N TYR A 276 -7.56 34.46 -3.46
CA TYR A 276 -7.03 35.82 -3.65
C TYR A 276 -7.13 36.28 -5.10
N GLN A 277 -6.85 35.40 -6.06
CA GLN A 277 -7.02 35.70 -7.50
C GLN A 277 -8.48 36.01 -7.82
N CYS A 278 -9.43 35.19 -7.37
CA CYS A 278 -10.86 35.44 -7.58
C CYS A 278 -11.32 36.75 -6.90
N TYR A 279 -10.83 37.05 -5.70
CA TYR A 279 -11.12 38.32 -5.02
C TYR A 279 -10.61 39.53 -5.81
N ASN A 280 -9.36 39.48 -6.29
CA ASN A 280 -8.78 40.55 -7.09
C ASN A 280 -9.48 40.73 -8.44
N GLN A 281 -9.90 39.63 -9.09
CA GLN A 281 -10.72 39.67 -10.30
C GLN A 281 -12.06 40.35 -10.05
N LYS A 282 -12.77 39.98 -8.98
CA LYS A 282 -14.05 40.63 -8.61
C LYS A 282 -13.87 42.11 -8.30
N ARG A 283 -12.78 42.50 -7.63
CA ARG A 283 -12.46 43.90 -7.33
C ARG A 283 -12.12 44.68 -8.60
N GLY A 284 -11.35 44.10 -9.53
CA GLY A 284 -11.05 44.73 -10.83
C GLY A 284 -12.30 44.90 -11.71
N LEU A 285 -13.22 43.93 -11.67
CA LEU A 285 -14.52 44.04 -12.35
C LEU A 285 -15.41 45.12 -11.73
N ALA A 286 -15.46 45.23 -10.40
CA ALA A 286 -16.22 46.26 -9.68
C ALA A 286 -15.72 47.69 -10.00
N VAL A 287 -14.41 47.90 -10.06
CA VAL A 287 -13.81 49.20 -10.41
C VAL A 287 -14.12 49.61 -11.85
N ASN A 288 -14.19 48.65 -12.78
CA ASN A 288 -14.57 48.94 -14.18
C ASN A 288 -16.07 49.21 -14.35
N THR A 289 -16.96 48.57 -13.57
CA THR A 289 -18.39 48.89 -13.62
C THR A 289 -18.71 50.28 -13.05
N ASP A 290 -17.95 50.74 -12.05
CA ASP A 290 -18.14 52.08 -11.47
C ASP A 290 -17.64 53.22 -12.38
N LEU A 291 -16.70 52.93 -13.30
CA LEU A 291 -16.24 53.89 -14.31
C LEU A 291 -17.24 54.04 -15.47
N VAL A 292 -17.92 52.95 -15.86
CA VAL A 292 -18.93 52.97 -16.93
C VAL A 292 -20.26 53.57 -16.47
N ALA A 293 -20.59 53.45 -15.18
CA ALA A 293 -21.81 54.06 -14.62
C ALA A 293 -21.70 55.58 -14.35
N ASN A 294 -20.49 56.14 -14.40
CA ASN A 294 -20.21 57.57 -14.21
C ASN A 294 -19.81 58.27 -15.53
N SER A 295 -20.04 57.63 -16.69
CA SER A 295 -19.87 58.19 -18.04
C SER A 295 -21.23 58.42 -18.69
#